data_AF-A0A1C6ARL3-F1
#
_entry.id   AF-A0A1C6ARL3-F1
#
_cell.length_a   1.000
_cell.length_b   1.000
_cell.length_c   1.000
_cell.angle_alpha   90.00
_cell.angle_beta   90.00
_cell.angle_gamma   90.00
#
_symmetry.space_group_name_H-M   'P 1'
#
loop_
_entity.id
_entity.type
_entity.pdbx_description
1 polymer ?
#
loop_
_entity_poly.entity_id
_entity_poly.type
_entity_poly.pdbx_seq_one_letter_code
_entity_poly.pdbx_strand_id
1 'polypeptide(L)' 'MTLIGLCTDICVISNALLVKAFLPEAEVAVDAACCAGVTPESHRTALAAMKSCQITVEHEA' A
#
# COMPACT_ATOMS: atom_id res chain seq x y z
N MET A 1 1.22 -11.37 -2.93
CA MET A 1 2.55 -10.79 -2.62
C MET A 1 2.36 -9.69 -1.59
N THR A 2 3.34 -9.49 -0.70
CA THR A 2 3.28 -8.44 0.32
C THR A 2 4.34 -7.39 0.03
N LEU A 3 3.92 -6.13 -0.06
CA LEU A 3 4.78 -4.98 -0.29
C LEU A 3 5.10 -4.30 1.05
N ILE A 4 6.39 -3.99 1.24
CA ILE A 4 6.92 -3.24 2.37
C ILE A 4 7.91 -2.21 1.85
N GLY A 5 8.16 -1.15 2.64
CA GLY A 5 9.20 -0.18 2.31
C GLY A 5 8.87 1.25 2.71
N LEU A 6 9.81 2.13 2.40
CA LEU A 6 9.73 3.55 2.72
C LEU A 6 9.02 4.33 1.60
N CYS A 7 8.41 5.44 1.97
CA CYS A 7 7.55 6.29 1.13
C CYS A 7 6.24 5.61 0.73
N THR A 8 5.38 5.32 1.72
CA THR A 8 4.06 4.68 1.53
C THR A 8 3.20 5.40 0.50
N ASP A 9 3.23 6.72 0.56
CA ASP A 9 2.52 7.69 -0.28
C ASP A 9 3.18 7.97 -1.63
N ILE A 10 4.28 7.28 -1.96
CA ILE A 10 4.98 7.41 -3.24
C ILE A 10 5.23 6.03 -3.85
N CYS A 11 6.24 5.31 -3.36
CA CYS A 11 6.74 4.10 -4.00
C CYS A 11 5.86 2.88 -3.70
N VAL A 12 5.41 2.73 -2.44
CA VAL A 12 4.61 1.55 -2.04
C VAL A 12 3.26 1.57 -2.74
N ILE A 13 2.54 2.69 -2.66
CA ILE A 13 1.25 2.84 -3.36
C ILE A 13 1.41 2.72 -4.88
N SER A 14 2.42 3.35 -5.49
CA SER A 14 2.61 3.26 -6.94
C SER A 14 2.84 1.82 -7.39
N ASN A 15 3.71 1.08 -6.69
CA ASN A 15 3.96 -0.31 -7.02
C ASN A 15 2.74 -1.20 -6.78
N ALA A 16 2.02 -1.01 -5.68
CA ALA A 16 0.81 -1.78 -5.38
C ALA A 16 -0.27 -1.58 -6.46
N LEU A 17 -0.50 -0.33 -6.86
CA LEU A 17 -1.46 0.01 -7.91
C LEU A 17 -1.02 -0.51 -9.29
N LEU A 18 0.26 -0.42 -9.63
CA LEU A 18 0.79 -0.99 -10.87
C LEU A 18 0.59 -2.50 -10.90
N VAL A 19 0.92 -3.21 -9.80
CA VAL A 19 0.69 -4.66 -9.72
C VAL A 19 -0.79 -4.99 -9.90
N LYS A 20 -1.71 -4.27 -9.25
CA LYS A 20 -3.15 -4.50 -9.45
C LYS A 20 -3.63 -4.17 -10.86
N ALA A 21 -3.09 -3.12 -11.47
CA ALA A 21 -3.47 -2.74 -12.83
C ALA A 21 -3.03 -3.80 -13.87
N PHE A 22 -1.83 -4.37 -13.72
CA PHE A 22 -1.32 -5.39 -14.63
C PHE A 22 -1.79 -6.81 -14.29
N LEU A 23 -2.12 -7.09 -13.02
CA LEU A 23 -2.58 -8.37 -12.52
C LEU A 23 -3.83 -8.20 -11.63
N PRO A 24 -5.02 -7.98 -12.22
CA PRO A 24 -6.26 -7.67 -11.50
C PRO A 24 -6.70 -8.74 -10.50
N GLU A 25 -6.30 -9.99 -10.69
CA GLU A 25 -6.66 -11.11 -9.79
C GLU A 25 -5.54 -11.47 -8.79
N ALA A 26 -4.36 -10.86 -8.89
CA ALA A 26 -3.27 -11.15 -7.96
C ALA A 26 -3.59 -10.67 -6.54
N GLU A 27 -3.43 -11.53 -5.54
CA GLU A 27 -3.53 -11.10 -4.14
C GLU A 27 -2.34 -10.20 -3.81
N VAL A 28 -2.62 -8.93 -3.47
CA VAL A 28 -1.62 -7.93 -3.07
C VAL A 28 -1.94 -7.44 -1.67
N ALA A 29 -0.94 -7.45 -0.81
CA ALA A 29 -1.01 -6.93 0.54
C ALA A 29 0.08 -5.89 0.78
N VAL A 30 -0.13 -5.01 1.75
CA VAL A 30 0.86 -4.08 2.30
C VAL A 30 0.88 -4.25 3.81
N ASP A 31 2.07 -4.45 4.37
CA ASP A 31 2.26 -4.41 5.83
C ASP A 31 2.52 -2.96 6.26
N ALA A 32 1.55 -2.36 6.94
CA ALA A 32 1.62 -0.97 7.39
C ALA A 32 2.69 -0.75 8.46
N ALA A 33 2.95 -1.73 9.33
CA ALA A 33 3.97 -1.63 10.37
C ALA A 33 5.39 -1.63 9.80
N CYS A 34 5.58 -2.14 8.58
CA CYS A 34 6.84 -2.11 7.85
C CYS A 34 6.92 -0.97 6.81
N CYS A 35 6.02 0.01 6.89
CA CYS A 35 5.91 1.12 5.94
C CYS A 35 5.93 2.48 6.64
N ALA A 36 6.41 3.51 5.96
CA ALA A 36 6.36 4.89 6.44
C ALA A 36 6.13 5.89 5.29
N GLY A 37 5.20 6.82 5.47
CA GLY A 37 5.00 7.95 4.56
C GLY A 37 5.79 9.18 4.98
N VAL A 38 5.78 10.23 4.16
CA VAL A 38 6.44 11.52 4.47
C VAL A 38 5.87 12.15 5.74
N THR A 39 4.57 11.98 5.97
CA THR A 39 3.86 12.38 7.18
C THR A 39 2.92 11.25 7.64
N PRO A 40 2.48 11.22 8.91
CA PRO A 40 1.48 10.26 9.35
C PRO A 40 0.17 10.37 8.56
N GLU A 41 -0.23 11.59 8.18
CA GLU A 41 -1.44 11.83 7.40
C GLU A 41 -1.33 11.28 5.97
N SER A 42 -0.19 11.51 5.31
CA SER A 42 0.04 11.01 3.96
C SER A 42 0.18 9.48 3.93
N HIS A 43 0.81 8.89 4.94
CA HIS A 43 0.84 7.44 5.14
C HIS A 43 -0.59 6.86 5.24
N ARG A 44 -1.44 7.39 6.13
CA ARG A 44 -2.84 6.93 6.28
C ARG A 44 -3.66 7.12 5.00
N THR A 45 -3.48 8.24 4.32
CA THR A 45 -4.17 8.53 3.05
C THR A 45 -3.81 7.49 1.98
N ALA A 46 -2.53 7.13 1.89
CA ALA A 46 -2.07 6.12 0.94
C ALA A 46 -2.60 4.72 1.27
N LEU A 47 -2.59 4.32 2.55
CA LEU A 47 -3.18 3.04 2.99
C LEU A 47 -4.68 2.98 2.67
N ALA A 48 -5.42 4.06 2.93
CA ALA A 48 -6.86 4.14 2.62
C ALA A 48 -7.13 4.02 1.12
N ALA A 49 -6.31 4.68 0.28
CA ALA A 49 -6.41 4.54 -1.17
C ALA A 49 -6.16 3.10 -1.63
N MET A 50 -5.14 2.42 -1.08
CA MET A 50 -4.85 1.02 -1.42
C MET A 50 -6.01 0.08 -1.07
N LYS A 51 -6.65 0.25 0.10
CA LYS A 51 -7.85 -0.54 0.48
C LYS A 51 -8.96 -0.44 -0.56
N SER A 52 -9.19 0.76 -1.12
CA SER A 52 -10.21 0.96 -2.15
C SER A 52 -9.91 0.25 -3.47
N CYS A 53 -8.64 -0.11 -3.70
CA CYS A 53 -8.16 -0.78 -4.91
C CYS A 53 -7.96 -2.30 -4.71
N GLN A 54 -8.69 -2.91 -3.78
CA GLN A 54 -8.60 -4.35 -3.47
C GLN A 54 -7.18 -4.81 -3.08
N ILE A 55 -6.43 -3.94 -2.41
CA ILE A 55 -5.15 -4.26 -1.79
C ILE A 55 -5.39 -4.42 -0.29
N THR A 56 -4.99 -5.56 0.27
CA THR A 56 -5.11 -5.82 1.72
C THR A 56 -4.08 -4.97 2.47
N VAL A 57 -4.50 -4.33 3.56
CA VAL A 57 -3.58 -3.63 4.47
C VAL A 57 -3.54 -4.40 5.78
N GLU A 58 -2.34 -4.83 6.17
CA GLU A 58 -2.08 -5.64 7.36
C GLU A 58 -1.36 -4.77 8.41
N HIS A 59 -1.56 -5.09 9.69
CA HIS A 59 -0.87 -4.46 10.83
C HIS A 59 -0.98 -2.92 10.89
N GLU A 60 -2.12 -2.35 10.50
CA GLU A 60 -2.40 -0.92 10.60
C GLU A 60 -2.86 -0.57 12.03
N ALA A 61 -2.15 0.37 12.66
CA ALA A 61 -2.37 0.83 14.04
C ALA A 61 -3.23 2.10 14.11
#